data_AF-A7T2Z0-F1
#
_entry.id   AF-A7T2Z0-F1
#
_cell.length_a   1.000
_cell.length_b   1.000
_cell.length_c   1.000
_cell.angle_alpha   90.00
_cell.angle_beta   90.00
_cell.angle_gamma   90.00
#
_symmetry.space_group_name_H-M   'P 1'
#
loop_
_entity.id
_entity.type
_entity.pdbx_description
1 polymer ?
#
loop_
_entity_poly.entity_id
_entity_poly.type
_entity_poly.pdbx_seq_one_letter_code
_entity_poly.pdbx_strand_id
1 'polypeptide(L)'
;MISKLILIALGPVLAFVLPFAHGGPNDIEVQLDDGTKQILKKIGCYKDKPFPNRALRDLYHNHRWDIDWSQWPDMTHVISACASWAKRKNYNDKFGVQFYGECWADADSSRFNDHGLATNCINGVGEHWSNFVYSMKGVCPPLKMNLVFLIDNSGSINDTEFDNFKEFAKKLAESFTISATYTHVAAVYFNTLANFGFNLKYDINVIKTAIDNLPNIGGGTHIGKALTYTLDNVFKVAPRQNVKNVLVVLTDGKSHDSVTLPAAAVRNYGPGVEVFAVGVGAGDSFVAQLNVIASDPDEDHVFHVEHFSQIESTTGAVEDEICKDTVHRTQEGHRTPDIEHRTKYFEHRISDTGQRT
;
A
#
# COMPACT_ATOMS: atom_id res chain seq x y z
N MET A 1 -20.76 20.67 66.52
CA MET A 1 -20.57 19.26 66.13
C MET A 1 -21.42 18.98 64.89
N ILE A 2 -20.75 18.57 63.81
CA ILE A 2 -21.24 17.69 62.72
C ILE A 2 -22.37 18.27 61.83
N SER A 3 -22.04 18.87 60.69
CA SER A 3 -21.93 18.24 59.35
C SER A 3 -23.17 17.47 58.88
N LYS A 4 -23.79 17.94 57.78
CA LYS A 4 -24.32 17.06 56.71
C LYS A 4 -24.53 17.87 55.42
N LEU A 5 -23.56 17.72 54.52
CA LEU A 5 -23.68 17.90 53.08
C LEU A 5 -24.77 16.98 52.54
N ILE A 6 -25.64 17.49 51.66
CA ILE A 6 -26.45 16.68 50.76
C ILE A 6 -25.81 16.76 49.38
N LEU A 7 -25.26 15.62 48.97
CA LEU A 7 -24.66 15.34 47.66
C LEU A 7 -25.80 15.07 46.67
N ILE A 8 -25.95 15.88 45.62
CA ILE A 8 -26.83 15.55 44.50
C ILE A 8 -26.02 14.71 43.51
N ALA A 9 -26.42 13.45 43.37
CA ALA A 9 -25.80 12.47 42.49
C ALA A 9 -26.02 12.83 41.01
N LEU A 10 -24.92 12.92 40.26
CA LEU A 10 -24.91 12.90 38.80
C LEU A 10 -25.24 11.47 38.34
N GLY A 11 -26.34 11.31 37.60
CA GLY A 11 -26.68 10.08 36.90
C GLY A 11 -25.80 9.86 35.66
N PRO A 12 -25.66 8.60 35.20
CA PRO A 12 -24.76 8.25 34.11
C PRO A 12 -25.39 8.66 32.76
N VAL A 13 -24.68 9.49 32.00
CA VAL A 13 -24.99 9.71 30.59
C VAL A 13 -24.43 8.52 29.81
N LEU A 14 -25.33 7.65 29.37
CA LEU A 14 -25.03 6.55 28.48
C LEU A 14 -25.19 6.99 27.02
N ALA A 15 -24.15 6.68 26.25
CA ALA A 15 -24.12 6.45 24.80
C ALA A 15 -24.29 7.65 23.85
N PHE A 16 -23.22 7.94 23.09
CA PHE A 16 -23.17 7.55 21.68
C PHE A 16 -21.71 7.21 21.31
N VAL A 17 -21.44 5.90 21.22
CA VAL A 17 -20.28 5.39 20.48
C VAL A 17 -20.71 5.31 19.01
N LEU A 18 -19.98 5.97 18.13
CA LEU A 18 -19.91 5.62 16.71
C LEU A 18 -18.43 5.41 16.33
N PRO A 19 -18.16 4.58 15.30
CA PRO A 19 -17.37 3.39 15.55
C PRO A 19 -16.06 3.36 14.74
N PHE A 20 -15.08 2.63 15.28
CA PHE A 20 -13.91 2.10 14.58
C PHE A 20 -12.99 3.09 13.84
N ALA A 21 -12.08 3.74 14.58
CA ALA A 21 -10.81 4.17 14.01
C ALA A 21 -9.90 2.94 13.85
N HIS A 22 -9.85 2.34 12.66
CA HIS A 22 -8.79 1.38 12.30
C HIS A 22 -7.57 2.15 11.77
N GLY A 23 -6.93 2.91 12.65
CA GLY A 23 -5.68 3.62 12.37
C GLY A 23 -4.84 3.69 13.64
N GLY A 24 -3.51 3.68 13.51
CA GLY A 24 -2.63 3.88 14.65
C GLY A 24 -2.83 5.26 15.28
N PRO A 25 -2.21 5.57 16.43
CA PRO A 25 -2.35 6.86 17.11
C PRO A 25 -1.93 8.08 16.25
N ASN A 26 -1.25 7.86 15.12
CA ASN A 26 -0.79 8.89 14.20
C ASN A 26 -1.60 8.97 12.90
N ASP A 27 -2.67 8.19 12.75
CA ASP A 27 -3.45 8.15 11.51
C ASP A 27 -4.80 8.86 11.69
N ILE A 28 -5.34 9.42 10.62
CA ILE A 28 -6.72 9.94 10.57
C ILE A 28 -7.42 9.41 9.32
N GLU A 29 -8.67 8.99 9.47
CA GLU A 29 -9.54 8.70 8.34
C GLU A 29 -10.23 9.99 7.91
N VAL A 30 -10.13 10.34 6.63
CA VAL A 30 -10.85 11.44 6.00
C VAL A 30 -11.74 10.90 4.88
N GLN A 31 -12.87 11.56 4.64
CA GLN A 31 -13.67 11.32 3.44
C GLN A 31 -13.25 12.32 2.37
N LEU A 32 -12.91 11.85 1.17
CA LEU A 32 -12.57 12.70 0.04
C LEU A 32 -13.84 13.15 -0.70
N ASP A 33 -13.72 14.17 -1.55
CA ASP A 33 -14.84 14.75 -2.30
C ASP A 33 -15.55 13.74 -3.25
N ASP A 34 -14.85 12.71 -3.70
CA ASP A 34 -15.41 11.62 -4.51
C ASP A 34 -16.17 10.57 -3.66
N GLY A 35 -16.30 10.82 -2.35
CA GLY A 35 -16.93 9.94 -1.38
C GLY A 35 -16.03 8.82 -0.86
N THR A 36 -14.81 8.66 -1.39
CA THR A 36 -13.88 7.62 -0.94
C THR A 36 -13.31 7.95 0.44
N LYS A 37 -13.10 6.92 1.25
CA LYS A 37 -12.38 7.06 2.52
C LYS A 37 -10.88 6.93 2.28
N GLN A 38 -10.11 7.82 2.86
CA GLN A 38 -8.65 7.84 2.80
C GLN A 38 -8.10 7.90 4.22
N ILE A 39 -7.15 7.02 4.54
CA ILE A 39 -6.40 7.16 5.79
C ILE A 39 -5.14 7.97 5.47
N LEU A 40 -4.90 9.00 6.28
CA LEU A 40 -3.74 9.88 6.20
C LEU A 40 -2.86 9.65 7.42
N LYS A 41 -1.56 9.46 7.18
CA LYS A 41 -0.58 9.42 8.27
C LYS A 41 -0.12 10.83 8.60
N LYS A 42 -0.25 11.24 9.85
CA LYS A 42 0.30 12.50 10.37
C LYS A 42 1.82 12.37 10.45
N ILE A 43 2.53 13.11 9.63
CA ILE A 43 4.01 13.10 9.62
C ILE A 43 4.55 14.06 10.68
N GLY A 44 3.99 15.27 10.75
CA GLY A 44 4.35 16.22 11.81
C GLY A 44 4.36 17.67 11.36
N CYS A 45 4.87 18.54 12.24
CA CYS A 45 4.95 19.99 12.02
C CYS A 45 6.37 20.39 11.61
N TYR A 46 6.50 21.02 10.44
CA TYR A 46 7.81 21.38 9.86
C TYR A 46 7.87 22.85 9.47
N LYS A 47 9.06 23.43 9.64
CA LYS A 47 9.32 24.82 9.26
C LYS A 47 9.31 24.97 7.74
N ASP A 48 8.84 26.12 7.30
CA ASP A 48 8.91 26.58 5.93
C ASP A 48 9.67 27.90 5.83
N LYS A 49 10.02 28.30 4.61
CA LYS A 49 10.72 29.54 4.31
C LYS A 49 10.08 30.27 3.12
N PRO A 50 10.35 31.57 2.96
CA PRO A 50 9.99 32.30 1.74
C PRO A 50 10.62 31.67 0.49
N PHE A 51 9.96 31.86 -0.65
CA PHE A 51 10.54 31.54 -1.97
C PHE A 51 11.93 32.18 -2.14
N PRO A 52 12.91 31.48 -2.76
CA PRO A 52 12.81 30.18 -3.46
C PRO A 52 12.98 28.95 -2.55
N ASN A 53 13.21 29.15 -1.25
CA ASN A 53 13.67 28.10 -0.35
C ASN A 53 12.53 27.38 0.39
N ARG A 54 11.32 27.34 -0.17
CA ARG A 54 10.20 26.63 0.46
C ARG A 54 10.48 25.14 0.61
N ALA A 55 9.96 24.54 1.68
CA ALA A 55 9.96 23.10 1.91
C ALA A 55 9.04 22.37 0.93
N LEU A 56 7.83 22.91 0.73
CA LEU A 56 6.86 22.48 -0.28
C LEU A 56 6.58 23.66 -1.22
N ARG A 57 6.83 23.50 -2.52
CA ARG A 57 6.90 24.62 -3.47
C ARG A 57 5.58 24.97 -4.15
N ASP A 58 4.69 23.99 -4.28
CA ASP A 58 3.47 24.13 -5.06
C ASP A 58 2.28 24.41 -4.14
N LEU A 59 1.81 25.66 -4.14
CA LEU A 59 0.48 25.99 -3.61
C LEU A 59 -0.55 25.56 -4.65
N TYR A 60 -1.12 24.37 -4.48
CA TYR A 60 -2.08 23.83 -5.44
C TYR A 60 -3.53 24.19 -5.12
N HIS A 61 -3.83 24.57 -3.87
CA HIS A 61 -5.15 25.06 -3.48
C HIS A 61 -5.13 25.92 -2.21
N ASN A 62 -6.13 26.78 -2.01
CA ASN A 62 -6.24 27.65 -0.83
C ASN A 62 -7.69 27.71 -0.31
N HIS A 63 -7.92 27.09 0.85
CA HIS A 63 -9.21 27.02 1.55
C HIS A 63 -9.35 28.02 2.68
N ARG A 64 -8.43 29.00 2.83
CA ARG A 64 -8.44 29.92 3.98
C ARG A 64 -9.74 30.70 4.16
N TRP A 65 -10.48 30.91 3.07
CA TRP A 65 -11.76 31.62 3.06
C TRP A 65 -12.96 30.70 3.25
N ASP A 66 -12.76 29.38 3.17
CA ASP A 66 -13.80 28.35 3.25
C ASP A 66 -13.76 27.57 4.58
N ILE A 67 -12.90 27.99 5.53
CA ILE A 67 -12.77 27.34 6.83
C ILE A 67 -14.06 27.52 7.64
N ASP A 68 -14.68 26.42 8.04
CA ASP A 68 -15.80 26.41 8.97
C ASP A 68 -15.29 26.45 10.41
N TRP A 69 -15.07 27.67 10.91
CA TRP A 69 -14.60 27.90 12.27
C TRP A 69 -15.56 27.43 13.37
N SER A 70 -16.82 27.12 13.05
CA SER A 70 -17.75 26.55 14.03
C SER A 70 -17.38 25.12 14.45
N GLN A 71 -16.59 24.42 13.63
CA GLN A 71 -16.09 23.07 13.91
C GLN A 71 -14.85 23.05 14.80
N TRP A 72 -14.26 24.21 15.12
CA TRP A 72 -13.05 24.29 15.95
C TRP A 72 -13.24 23.56 17.30
N PRO A 73 -12.27 22.73 17.74
CA PRO A 73 -10.89 22.57 17.23
C PRO A 73 -10.70 21.57 16.10
N ASP A 74 -11.77 20.98 15.56
CA ASP A 74 -11.69 20.00 14.49
C ASP A 74 -11.43 20.67 13.13
N MET A 75 -10.25 20.43 12.58
CA MET A 75 -9.82 20.92 11.26
C MET A 75 -9.90 19.85 10.18
N THR A 76 -10.54 18.70 10.45
CA THR A 76 -10.61 17.55 9.53
C THR A 76 -11.24 17.93 8.19
N HIS A 77 -12.19 18.87 8.15
CA HIS A 77 -12.79 19.36 6.91
C HIS A 77 -11.77 20.02 5.97
N VAL A 78 -10.83 20.82 6.51
CA VAL A 78 -9.74 21.42 5.71
C VAL A 78 -8.76 20.34 5.25
N ILE A 79 -8.39 19.43 6.15
CA ILE A 79 -7.41 18.37 5.86
C ILE A 79 -7.97 17.44 4.75
N SER A 80 -9.24 17.07 4.84
CA SER A 80 -9.99 16.33 3.82
C SER A 80 -10.00 17.06 2.47
N ALA A 81 -10.27 18.37 2.48
CA ALA A 81 -10.31 19.16 1.25
C ALA A 81 -8.94 19.26 0.57
N CYS A 82 -7.86 19.50 1.35
CA CYS A 82 -6.50 19.47 0.81
C CYS A 82 -6.13 18.07 0.28
N ALA A 83 -6.45 16.99 0.98
CA ALA A 83 -6.21 15.63 0.51
C ALA A 83 -6.94 15.33 -0.82
N SER A 84 -8.19 15.78 -0.94
CA SER A 84 -8.99 15.62 -2.17
C SER A 84 -8.35 16.35 -3.36
N TRP A 85 -7.86 17.57 -3.15
CA TRP A 85 -7.15 18.32 -4.18
C TRP A 85 -5.78 17.75 -4.52
N ALA A 86 -5.03 17.26 -3.52
CA ALA A 86 -3.75 16.59 -3.74
C ALA A 86 -3.93 15.34 -4.61
N LYS A 87 -4.94 14.51 -4.34
CA LYS A 87 -5.31 13.35 -5.16
C LYS A 87 -5.66 13.77 -6.60
N ARG A 88 -6.48 14.82 -6.79
CA ARG A 88 -6.82 15.35 -8.13
C ARG A 88 -5.61 15.86 -8.92
N LYS A 89 -4.60 16.37 -8.21
CA LYS A 89 -3.34 16.86 -8.81
C LYS A 89 -2.28 15.77 -8.94
N ASN A 90 -2.59 14.52 -8.57
CA ASN A 90 -1.69 13.37 -8.60
C ASN A 90 -0.46 13.51 -7.67
N TYR A 91 -0.58 14.27 -6.58
CA TYR A 91 0.44 14.33 -5.54
C TYR A 91 0.24 13.17 -4.55
N ASN A 92 0.64 11.95 -4.89
CA ASN A 92 0.22 10.76 -4.13
C ASN A 92 1.04 10.46 -2.86
N ASP A 93 2.13 11.19 -2.59
CA ASP A 93 3.01 10.90 -1.46
C ASP A 93 2.71 11.76 -0.22
N LYS A 94 2.98 13.07 -0.25
CA LYS A 94 2.76 13.97 0.89
C LYS A 94 2.20 15.32 0.48
N PHE A 95 1.44 15.93 1.38
CA PHE A 95 1.03 17.33 1.30
C PHE A 95 1.14 18.00 2.67
N GLY A 96 1.27 19.32 2.68
CA GLY A 96 1.28 20.17 3.86
C GLY A 96 0.05 21.06 3.90
N VAL A 97 -0.45 21.32 5.11
CA VAL A 97 -1.41 22.39 5.38
C VAL A 97 -0.70 23.50 6.14
N GLN A 98 -0.65 24.70 5.55
CA GLN A 98 -0.07 25.91 6.12
C GLN A 98 -1.16 26.99 6.26
N PHE A 99 -0.95 27.98 7.14
CA PHE A 99 -1.90 29.08 7.34
C PHE A 99 -3.36 28.60 7.54
N TYR A 100 -3.53 27.51 8.29
CA TYR A 100 -4.82 26.88 8.58
C TYR A 100 -5.62 26.33 7.38
N GLY A 101 -5.21 26.60 6.12
CA GLY A 101 -6.02 26.22 4.95
C GLY A 101 -5.33 26.32 3.58
N GLU A 102 -4.05 26.65 3.52
CA GLU A 102 -3.28 26.58 2.27
C GLU A 102 -2.74 25.16 2.08
N CYS A 103 -3.04 24.58 0.91
CA CYS A 103 -2.66 23.23 0.57
C CYS A 103 -1.39 23.25 -0.30
N TRP A 104 -0.29 22.77 0.27
CA TRP A 104 1.04 22.78 -0.34
C TRP A 104 1.52 21.35 -0.65
N ALA A 105 2.21 21.17 -1.76
CA ALA A 105 2.91 19.93 -2.09
C ALA A 105 4.19 20.25 -2.88
N ASP A 106 4.92 19.20 -3.24
CA ASP A 106 6.04 19.27 -4.18
C ASP A 106 6.00 17.97 -5.01
N ALA A 107 6.53 18.01 -6.23
CA ALA A 107 6.68 16.81 -7.04
C ALA A 107 7.63 15.80 -6.36
N ASP A 108 8.64 16.31 -5.66
CA ASP A 108 9.49 15.54 -4.76
C ASP A 108 9.14 15.85 -3.30
N SER A 109 8.45 14.90 -2.66
CA SER A 109 7.97 15.07 -1.30
C SER A 109 9.06 15.00 -0.24
N SER A 110 10.33 14.74 -0.58
CA SER A 110 11.44 14.53 0.37
C SER A 110 11.85 15.79 1.14
N ARG A 111 11.52 16.97 0.62
CA ARG A 111 12.02 18.29 1.08
C ARG A 111 11.21 18.94 2.18
N PHE A 112 10.09 18.34 2.57
CA PHE A 112 9.18 18.87 3.58
C PHE A 112 9.85 19.16 4.94
N ASN A 113 10.97 18.48 5.24
CA ASN A 113 11.72 18.60 6.48
C ASN A 113 13.05 19.35 6.33
N ASP A 114 13.35 19.96 5.17
CA ASP A 114 14.60 20.68 4.86
C ASP A 114 14.99 21.72 5.93
N HIS A 115 13.99 22.33 6.58
CA HIS A 115 14.20 23.39 7.59
C HIS A 115 13.97 22.92 9.03
N GLY A 116 13.75 21.63 9.24
CA GLY A 116 13.54 21.01 10.55
C GLY A 116 12.14 21.22 11.14
N LEU A 117 11.97 20.79 12.39
CA LEU A 117 10.68 20.80 13.10
C LEU A 117 10.22 22.23 13.45
N ALA A 118 8.92 22.44 13.35
CA ALA A 118 8.21 23.63 13.83
C ALA A 118 7.36 23.30 15.06
N THR A 119 7.00 24.33 15.82
CA THR A 119 6.18 24.21 17.04
C THR A 119 4.81 24.88 16.93
N ASN A 120 4.58 25.65 15.87
CA ASN A 120 3.38 26.40 15.59
C ASN A 120 2.52 25.70 14.53
N CYS A 121 2.21 24.43 14.76
CA CYS A 121 1.06 23.78 14.15
C CYS A 121 0.06 23.44 15.25
N ILE A 122 -1.22 23.54 14.93
CA ILE A 122 -2.31 23.34 15.86
C ILE A 122 -3.38 22.50 15.19
N ASN A 123 -3.88 21.49 15.90
CA ASN A 123 -4.98 20.62 15.43
C ASN A 123 -4.77 20.02 14.02
N GLY A 124 -3.52 19.72 13.64
CA GLY A 124 -3.21 19.12 12.34
C GLY A 124 -3.05 20.12 11.19
N VAL A 125 -3.04 21.42 11.45
CA VAL A 125 -2.75 22.45 10.45
C VAL A 125 -1.62 23.36 10.91
N GLY A 126 -0.82 23.87 9.98
CA GLY A 126 0.27 24.78 10.28
C GLY A 126 -0.16 26.24 10.35
N GLU A 127 0.52 27.04 11.16
CA GLU A 127 0.38 28.50 11.17
C GLU A 127 1.33 29.15 10.13
N HIS A 128 1.70 30.42 10.34
CA HIS A 128 2.63 31.15 9.48
C HIS A 128 3.99 30.43 9.41
N TRP A 129 4.48 30.17 8.19
CA TRP A 129 5.77 29.50 7.93
C TRP A 129 5.91 28.09 8.48
N SER A 130 4.80 27.38 8.69
CA SER A 130 4.84 25.99 9.15
C SER A 130 3.85 25.15 8.38
N ASN A 131 4.30 23.99 7.92
CA ASN A 131 3.45 22.99 7.28
C ASN A 131 3.19 21.88 8.29
N PHE A 132 1.92 21.59 8.57
CA PHE A 132 1.58 20.28 9.13
C PHE A 132 1.47 19.30 7.96
N VAL A 133 2.35 18.30 7.95
CA VAL A 133 2.55 17.41 6.81
C VAL A 133 1.82 16.09 7.03
N TYR A 134 1.09 15.67 6.01
CA TYR A 134 0.40 14.39 5.90
C TYR A 134 1.01 13.56 4.79
N SER A 135 1.05 12.25 4.99
CA SER A 135 1.32 11.29 3.93
C SER A 135 0.01 10.71 3.43
N MET A 136 -0.19 10.81 2.12
CA MET A 136 -1.22 10.10 1.36
C MET A 136 -0.72 8.80 0.77
N LYS A 137 0.60 8.54 0.82
CA LYS A 137 1.18 7.25 0.43
C LYS A 137 0.32 6.15 1.01
N GLY A 138 -0.25 5.36 0.10
CA GLY A 138 -1.56 4.76 0.28
C GLY A 138 -1.59 3.98 1.57
N VAL A 139 -2.51 4.29 2.48
CA VAL A 139 -2.99 3.18 3.30
C VAL A 139 -3.67 2.26 2.32
N CYS A 140 -2.97 1.18 1.96
CA CYS A 140 -3.50 0.18 1.06
C CYS A 140 -4.92 -0.16 1.51
N PRO A 141 -5.96 -0.01 0.66
CA PRO A 141 -7.32 -0.34 1.08
C PRO A 141 -7.32 -1.78 1.61
N PRO A 142 -8.14 -2.14 2.62
CA PRO A 142 -8.11 -3.50 3.17
C PRO A 142 -8.29 -4.57 2.07
N LEU A 143 -7.18 -5.23 1.71
CA LEU A 143 -7.14 -6.19 0.63
C LEU A 143 -7.52 -7.58 1.12
N LYS A 144 -8.34 -8.28 0.34
CA LYS A 144 -8.41 -9.73 0.46
C LYS A 144 -7.34 -10.31 -0.45
N MET A 145 -6.24 -10.76 0.14
CA MET A 145 -5.17 -11.41 -0.60
C MET A 145 -4.47 -12.53 0.18
N ASN A 146 -3.77 -13.38 -0.56
CA ASN A 146 -2.72 -14.25 -0.03
C ASN A 146 -1.38 -13.60 -0.42
N LEU A 147 -0.64 -13.09 0.57
CA LEU A 147 0.69 -12.50 0.40
C LEU A 147 1.73 -13.55 0.77
N VAL A 148 2.55 -13.95 -0.20
CA VAL A 148 3.56 -14.98 0.00
C VAL A 148 4.95 -14.37 -0.20
N PHE A 149 5.82 -14.54 0.79
CA PHE A 149 7.23 -14.19 0.66
C PHE A 149 8.04 -15.41 0.24
N LEU A 150 8.90 -15.25 -0.76
CA LEU A 150 9.94 -16.22 -1.10
C LEU A 150 11.30 -15.57 -0.83
N ILE A 151 11.95 -15.97 0.26
CA ILE A 151 13.11 -15.28 0.82
C ILE A 151 14.38 -16.09 0.61
N ASP A 152 15.36 -15.47 -0.05
CA ASP A 152 16.71 -16.04 -0.22
C ASP A 152 17.47 -16.10 1.10
N ASN A 153 18.15 -17.22 1.30
CA ASN A 153 18.95 -17.59 2.46
C ASN A 153 20.16 -18.42 1.97
N SER A 154 20.69 -18.03 0.82
CA SER A 154 21.90 -18.60 0.25
C SER A 154 23.14 -18.09 1.00
N GLY A 155 24.28 -18.74 0.75
CA GLY A 155 25.52 -18.48 1.47
C GLY A 155 26.21 -17.16 1.12
N SER A 156 25.71 -16.41 0.13
CA SER A 156 26.15 -15.04 -0.16
C SER A 156 25.62 -14.01 0.85
N ILE A 157 24.53 -14.35 1.54
CA ILE A 157 23.82 -13.47 2.47
C ILE A 157 24.32 -13.75 3.89
N ASN A 158 24.87 -12.74 4.56
CA ASN A 158 25.22 -12.85 5.98
C ASN A 158 24.02 -12.62 6.92
N ASP A 159 24.18 -12.88 8.21
CA ASP A 159 23.09 -12.74 9.20
C ASP A 159 22.42 -11.36 9.19
N THR A 160 23.20 -10.29 9.04
CA THR A 160 22.66 -8.91 9.03
C THR A 160 21.87 -8.65 7.75
N GLU A 161 22.33 -9.18 6.62
CA GLU A 161 21.66 -9.05 5.33
C GLU A 161 20.36 -9.87 5.29
N PHE A 162 20.35 -11.06 5.87
CA PHE A 162 19.14 -11.85 6.02
C PHE A 162 18.13 -11.18 6.96
N ASP A 163 18.60 -10.55 8.03
CA ASP A 163 17.75 -9.73 8.89
C ASP A 163 17.16 -8.52 8.16
N ASN A 164 17.86 -7.92 7.19
CA ASN A 164 17.28 -6.88 6.32
C ASN A 164 16.14 -7.42 5.44
N PHE A 165 16.26 -8.63 4.90
CA PHE A 165 15.14 -9.28 4.19
C PHE A 165 13.95 -9.58 5.10
N LYS A 166 14.21 -10.06 6.33
CA LYS A 166 13.16 -10.25 7.34
C LYS A 166 12.46 -8.94 7.68
N GLU A 167 13.21 -7.87 7.88
CA GLU A 167 12.65 -6.56 8.21
C GLU A 167 11.84 -5.97 7.05
N PHE A 168 12.33 -6.10 5.81
CA PHE A 168 11.56 -5.77 4.61
C PHE A 168 10.21 -6.54 4.59
N ALA A 169 10.24 -7.87 4.76
CA ALA A 169 9.02 -8.69 4.73
C ALA A 169 8.03 -8.31 5.84
N LYS A 170 8.53 -8.02 7.05
CA LYS A 170 7.71 -7.55 8.17
C LYS A 170 7.09 -6.18 7.87
N LYS A 171 7.88 -5.20 7.42
CA LYS A 171 7.40 -3.85 7.09
C LYS A 171 6.36 -3.88 5.97
N LEU A 172 6.58 -4.69 4.93
CA LEU A 172 5.59 -4.87 3.86
C LEU A 172 4.33 -5.57 4.37
N ALA A 173 4.43 -6.57 5.25
CA ALA A 173 3.24 -7.19 5.82
C ALA A 173 2.43 -6.23 6.73
N GLU A 174 3.12 -5.38 7.49
CA GLU A 174 2.51 -4.37 8.37
C GLU A 174 1.75 -3.28 7.63
N SER A 175 2.06 -3.04 6.36
CA SER A 175 1.38 -2.02 5.57
C SER A 175 -0.02 -2.44 5.10
N PHE A 176 -0.35 -3.73 5.23
CA PHE A 176 -1.67 -4.27 4.88
C PHE A 176 -2.53 -4.56 6.11
N THR A 177 -3.85 -4.53 5.93
CA THR A 177 -4.78 -5.02 6.96
C THR A 177 -4.68 -6.55 7.07
N ILE A 178 -4.01 -7.04 8.10
CA ILE A 178 -3.91 -8.47 8.41
C ILE A 178 -5.09 -8.89 9.32
N SER A 179 -5.95 -9.77 8.83
CA SER A 179 -7.03 -10.37 9.64
C SER A 179 -7.60 -11.62 8.98
N ALA A 180 -8.44 -12.36 9.70
CA ALA A 180 -9.13 -13.53 9.16
C ALA A 180 -9.90 -13.21 7.85
N THR A 181 -10.40 -11.98 7.70
CA THR A 181 -11.14 -11.51 6.53
C THR A 181 -10.24 -10.98 5.41
N TYR A 182 -9.16 -10.27 5.75
CA TYR A 182 -8.32 -9.51 4.81
C TYR A 182 -7.05 -10.28 4.46
N THR A 183 -5.86 -9.72 4.57
CA THR A 183 -4.63 -10.32 4.09
C THR A 183 -4.19 -11.49 4.96
N HIS A 184 -3.83 -12.61 4.31
CA HIS A 184 -3.18 -13.75 4.93
C HIS A 184 -1.76 -13.88 4.40
N VAL A 185 -0.79 -14.20 5.27
CA VAL A 185 0.64 -14.17 4.94
C VAL A 185 1.30 -15.54 5.11
N ALA A 186 2.08 -15.96 4.12
CA ALA A 186 2.94 -17.14 4.18
C ALA A 186 4.39 -16.78 3.82
N ALA A 187 5.32 -17.63 4.22
CA ALA A 187 6.72 -17.49 3.80
C ALA A 187 7.36 -18.84 3.47
N VAL A 188 8.13 -18.86 2.40
CA VAL A 188 9.06 -19.91 2.00
C VAL A 188 10.46 -19.29 2.04
N TYR A 189 11.43 -19.99 2.61
CA TYR A 189 12.83 -19.60 2.50
C TYR A 189 13.57 -20.62 1.66
N PHE A 190 14.60 -20.19 0.93
CA PHE A 190 15.31 -21.08 0.02
C PHE A 190 16.82 -20.84 0.01
N ASN A 191 17.52 -21.92 -0.31
CA ASN A 191 18.93 -21.95 -0.60
C ASN A 191 19.18 -22.97 -1.73
N THR A 192 19.95 -24.03 -1.47
CA THR A 192 20.00 -25.24 -2.30
C THR A 192 18.64 -25.92 -2.40
N LEU A 193 17.84 -25.86 -1.33
CA LEU A 193 16.50 -26.41 -1.22
C LEU A 193 15.52 -25.31 -0.80
N ALA A 194 14.27 -25.46 -1.19
CA ALA A 194 13.18 -24.63 -0.69
C ALA A 194 12.52 -25.31 0.51
N ASN A 195 12.30 -24.53 1.57
CA ASN A 195 11.73 -25.01 2.82
C ASN A 195 10.57 -24.12 3.22
N PHE A 196 9.52 -24.75 3.74
CA PHE A 196 8.38 -24.02 4.25
C PHE A 196 8.75 -23.31 5.55
N GLY A 197 8.54 -21.99 5.59
CA GLY A 197 8.68 -21.20 6.82
C GLY A 197 7.41 -21.27 7.65
N PHE A 198 6.30 -20.77 7.11
CA PHE A 198 4.99 -20.86 7.74
C PHE A 198 3.84 -20.68 6.73
N ASN A 199 2.67 -21.21 7.09
CA ASN A 199 1.46 -21.11 6.28
C ASN A 199 0.67 -19.84 6.58
N LEU A 200 -0.22 -19.47 5.66
CA LEU A 200 -1.15 -18.33 5.66
C LEU A 200 -1.71 -17.97 7.04
N LYS A 201 -0.94 -17.19 7.80
CA LYS A 201 -1.31 -16.61 9.10
C LYS A 201 -2.05 -15.30 8.87
N TYR A 202 -2.87 -14.93 9.84
CA TYR A 202 -3.72 -13.73 9.77
C TYR A 202 -3.67 -12.90 11.06
N ASP A 203 -2.56 -13.00 11.80
CA ASP A 203 -2.23 -12.16 12.95
C ASP A 203 -0.83 -11.58 12.75
N ILE A 204 -0.72 -10.26 12.73
CA ILE A 204 0.54 -9.56 12.41
C ILE A 204 1.66 -9.88 13.42
N ASN A 205 1.36 -10.02 14.70
CA ASN A 205 2.38 -10.33 15.70
C ASN A 205 2.90 -11.75 15.51
N VAL A 206 2.01 -12.71 15.23
CA VAL A 206 2.41 -14.10 14.96
C VAL A 206 3.20 -14.19 13.65
N ILE A 207 2.86 -13.41 12.62
CA ILE A 207 3.62 -13.34 11.37
C ILE A 207 5.03 -12.82 11.62
N LYS A 208 5.18 -11.69 12.31
CA LYS A 208 6.50 -11.11 12.62
C LYS A 208 7.38 -12.10 13.37
N THR A 209 6.85 -12.71 14.44
CA THR A 209 7.58 -13.75 15.19
C THR A 209 7.94 -14.95 14.32
N ALA A 210 7.07 -15.35 13.38
CA ALA A 210 7.38 -16.45 12.46
C ALA A 210 8.47 -16.09 11.44
N ILE A 211 8.51 -14.84 10.96
CA ILE A 211 9.58 -14.32 10.09
C ILE A 211 10.91 -14.25 10.86
N ASP A 212 10.89 -13.72 12.08
CA ASP A 212 12.10 -13.61 12.92
C ASP A 212 12.74 -14.99 13.17
N ASN A 213 11.91 -16.02 13.35
CA ASN A 213 12.32 -17.41 13.59
C ASN A 213 12.74 -18.19 12.34
N LEU A 214 12.73 -17.60 11.14
CA LEU A 214 13.26 -18.29 9.96
C LEU A 214 14.75 -18.61 10.16
N PRO A 215 15.17 -19.87 9.97
CA PRO A 215 16.54 -20.30 10.27
C PRO A 215 17.49 -19.74 9.20
N ASN A 216 18.68 -19.27 9.57
CA ASN A 216 19.74 -18.95 8.62
C ASN A 216 20.66 -20.16 8.46
N ILE A 217 20.69 -20.77 7.27
CA ILE A 217 21.41 -22.04 7.03
C ILE A 217 22.44 -21.87 5.91
N GLY A 218 22.29 -20.87 5.04
CA GLY A 218 23.13 -20.70 3.85
C GLY A 218 22.96 -21.83 2.82
N GLY A 219 23.73 -21.77 1.74
CA GLY A 219 23.71 -22.78 0.67
C GLY A 219 23.83 -22.16 -0.73
N GLY A 220 23.43 -22.89 -1.77
CA GLY A 220 23.35 -22.32 -3.12
C GLY A 220 22.12 -21.43 -3.29
N THR A 221 21.96 -20.82 -4.47
CA THR A 221 20.82 -19.95 -4.79
C THR A 221 19.97 -20.61 -5.86
N HIS A 222 18.93 -21.39 -5.51
CA HIS A 222 18.09 -22.12 -6.50
C HIS A 222 16.67 -21.58 -6.57
N ILE A 223 16.51 -20.44 -7.24
CA ILE A 223 15.24 -19.72 -7.36
C ILE A 223 14.23 -20.53 -8.19
N GLY A 224 14.65 -21.26 -9.23
CA GLY A 224 13.74 -22.03 -10.08
C GLY A 224 13.03 -23.15 -9.31
N LYS A 225 13.79 -23.94 -8.55
CA LYS A 225 13.23 -24.93 -7.61
C LYS A 225 12.34 -24.28 -6.56
N ALA A 226 12.74 -23.11 -6.05
CA ALA A 226 11.98 -22.41 -5.02
C ALA A 226 10.63 -21.88 -5.51
N LEU A 227 10.58 -21.31 -6.71
CA LEU A 227 9.33 -20.91 -7.38
C LEU A 227 8.39 -22.11 -7.58
N THR A 228 8.94 -23.24 -8.04
CA THR A 228 8.17 -24.49 -8.21
C THR A 228 7.60 -24.97 -6.88
N TYR A 229 8.44 -24.99 -5.83
CA TYR A 229 8.02 -25.40 -4.49
C TYR A 229 6.91 -24.50 -3.94
N THR A 230 7.04 -23.18 -4.08
CA THR A 230 6.04 -22.21 -3.64
C THR A 230 4.71 -22.38 -4.36
N LEU A 231 4.74 -22.60 -5.68
CA LEU A 231 3.54 -22.92 -6.44
C LEU A 231 2.86 -24.19 -5.92
N ASP A 232 3.61 -25.28 -5.78
CA ASP A 232 3.06 -26.60 -5.47
C ASP A 232 2.61 -26.75 -4.02
N ASN A 233 3.27 -26.07 -3.07
CA ASN A 233 3.02 -26.25 -1.64
C ASN A 233 2.26 -25.09 -1.00
N VAL A 234 2.25 -23.91 -1.63
CA VAL A 234 1.53 -22.74 -1.11
C VAL A 234 0.30 -22.47 -1.97
N PHE A 235 0.48 -22.09 -3.24
CA PHE A 235 -0.62 -21.64 -4.10
C PHE A 235 -1.54 -22.75 -4.62
N LYS A 236 -1.10 -24.01 -4.69
CA LYS A 236 -1.98 -25.14 -5.06
C LYS A 236 -2.70 -25.78 -3.88
N VAL A 237 -2.20 -25.61 -2.66
CA VAL A 237 -2.69 -26.37 -1.48
C VAL A 237 -3.48 -25.48 -0.53
N ALA A 238 -2.93 -24.32 -0.17
CA ALA A 238 -3.40 -23.56 0.97
C ALA A 238 -4.13 -22.25 0.69
N PRO A 239 -4.15 -21.64 -0.52
CA PRO A 239 -4.61 -20.26 -0.61
C PRO A 239 -6.11 -20.19 -0.41
N ARG A 240 -6.54 -19.10 0.23
CA ARG A 240 -7.93 -18.71 0.13
C ARG A 240 -8.26 -18.53 -1.34
N GLN A 241 -9.42 -19.06 -1.73
CA GLN A 241 -9.89 -18.98 -3.10
C GLN A 241 -10.54 -17.61 -3.35
N ASN A 242 -10.57 -17.18 -4.62
CA ASN A 242 -11.23 -15.94 -5.06
C ASN A 242 -10.70 -14.66 -4.39
N VAL A 243 -9.42 -14.63 -4.06
CA VAL A 243 -8.72 -13.44 -3.54
C VAL A 243 -7.47 -13.18 -4.38
N LYS A 244 -6.90 -11.97 -4.29
CA LYS A 244 -5.64 -11.64 -4.98
C LYS A 244 -4.51 -12.53 -4.46
N ASN A 245 -3.65 -13.06 -5.33
CA ASN A 245 -2.45 -13.79 -4.92
C ASN A 245 -1.23 -12.97 -5.30
N VAL A 246 -0.38 -12.71 -4.32
CA VAL A 246 0.85 -11.94 -4.48
C VAL A 246 2.03 -12.79 -4.02
N LEU A 247 3.06 -12.85 -4.84
CA LEU A 247 4.35 -13.42 -4.49
C LEU A 247 5.40 -12.32 -4.51
N VAL A 248 6.12 -12.13 -3.40
CA VAL A 248 7.27 -11.23 -3.31
C VAL A 248 8.53 -12.07 -3.17
N VAL A 249 9.39 -12.03 -4.18
CA VAL A 249 10.68 -12.75 -4.22
C VAL A 249 11.78 -11.80 -3.75
N LEU A 250 12.50 -12.17 -2.68
CA LEU A 250 13.66 -11.44 -2.17
C LEU A 250 14.93 -12.24 -2.49
N THR A 251 15.92 -11.64 -3.16
CA THR A 251 17.20 -12.32 -3.49
C THR A 251 18.35 -11.34 -3.65
N ASP A 252 19.57 -11.79 -3.34
CA ASP A 252 20.81 -11.02 -3.57
C ASP A 252 21.65 -11.57 -4.74
N GLY A 253 21.18 -12.66 -5.35
CA GLY A 253 22.02 -13.52 -6.15
C GLY A 253 21.37 -14.03 -7.43
N LYS A 254 22.22 -14.39 -8.38
CA LYS A 254 21.76 -15.14 -9.55
C LYS A 254 21.44 -16.57 -9.18
N SER A 255 20.41 -17.10 -9.83
CA SER A 255 20.03 -18.49 -9.66
C SER A 255 21.08 -19.43 -10.27
N HIS A 256 21.34 -20.53 -9.58
CA HIS A 256 22.14 -21.66 -10.03
C HIS A 256 21.35 -22.62 -10.93
N ASP A 257 20.03 -22.43 -11.03
CA ASP A 257 19.12 -23.16 -11.91
C ASP A 257 18.28 -22.22 -12.80
N SER A 258 17.61 -22.77 -13.81
CA SER A 258 16.77 -21.96 -14.70
C SER A 258 15.51 -21.47 -14.00
N VAL A 259 15.27 -20.15 -14.06
CA VAL A 259 14.08 -19.51 -13.49
C VAL A 259 12.93 -19.36 -14.49
N THR A 260 13.19 -19.45 -15.80
CA THR A 260 12.24 -19.07 -16.85
C THR A 260 10.94 -19.87 -16.81
N LEU A 261 11.01 -21.20 -16.83
CA LEU A 261 9.81 -22.04 -16.79
C LEU A 261 9.10 -22.01 -15.42
N PRO A 262 9.81 -22.10 -14.28
CA PRO A 262 9.17 -21.97 -12.97
C PRO A 262 8.46 -20.62 -12.76
N ALA A 263 9.07 -19.51 -13.17
CA ALA A 263 8.46 -18.18 -13.02
C ALA A 263 7.20 -18.04 -13.90
N ALA A 264 7.28 -18.48 -15.16
CA ALA A 264 6.11 -18.52 -16.04
C ALA A 264 5.00 -19.43 -15.49
N ALA A 265 5.34 -20.55 -14.85
CA ALA A 265 4.36 -21.45 -14.24
C ALA A 265 3.64 -20.81 -13.04
N VAL A 266 4.35 -20.01 -12.23
CA VAL A 266 3.74 -19.24 -11.13
C VAL A 266 2.80 -18.17 -11.69
N ARG A 267 3.27 -17.32 -12.61
CA ARG A 267 2.47 -16.23 -13.20
C ARG A 267 1.22 -16.72 -13.91
N ASN A 268 1.34 -17.82 -14.67
CA ASN A 268 0.24 -18.41 -15.44
C ASN A 268 -0.59 -19.42 -14.64
N TYR A 269 -0.42 -19.50 -13.31
CA TYR A 269 -1.29 -20.32 -12.48
C TYR A 269 -2.73 -19.82 -12.61
N GLY A 270 -3.70 -20.73 -12.78
CA GLY A 270 -5.08 -20.37 -13.16
C GLY A 270 -5.75 -19.26 -12.33
N PRO A 271 -5.65 -19.27 -10.99
CA PRO A 271 -6.12 -18.17 -10.13
C PRO A 271 -5.38 -16.82 -10.28
N GLY A 272 -4.29 -16.78 -11.05
CA GLY A 272 -3.37 -15.65 -11.18
C GLY A 272 -2.46 -15.51 -9.96
N VAL A 273 -1.17 -15.25 -10.19
CA VAL A 273 -0.22 -14.82 -9.16
C VAL A 273 0.54 -13.62 -9.71
N GLU A 274 0.38 -12.48 -9.05
CA GLU A 274 1.19 -11.28 -9.31
C GLU A 274 2.52 -11.44 -8.58
N VAL A 275 3.62 -11.37 -9.33
CA VAL A 275 4.96 -11.65 -8.83
C VAL A 275 5.79 -10.37 -8.84
N PHE A 276 6.24 -9.96 -7.66
CA PHE A 276 7.19 -8.87 -7.45
C PHE A 276 8.58 -9.46 -7.18
N ALA A 277 9.61 -8.91 -7.81
CA ALA A 277 10.99 -9.28 -7.57
C ALA A 277 11.74 -8.10 -6.93
N VAL A 278 12.24 -8.31 -5.71
CA VAL A 278 13.06 -7.35 -4.97
C VAL A 278 14.49 -7.88 -4.87
N GLY A 279 15.40 -7.25 -5.60
CA GLY A 279 16.79 -7.70 -5.72
C GLY A 279 17.78 -6.75 -5.06
N VAL A 280 18.79 -7.31 -4.37
CA VAL A 280 19.93 -6.56 -3.87
C VAL A 280 21.20 -7.03 -4.56
N GLY A 281 21.83 -6.21 -5.38
CA GLY A 281 23.05 -6.62 -6.08
C GLY A 281 23.36 -5.72 -7.25
N ALA A 282 24.33 -6.10 -8.10
CA ALA A 282 24.72 -5.27 -9.24
C ALA A 282 24.80 -6.09 -10.54
N GLY A 283 24.64 -5.39 -11.66
CA GLY A 283 24.89 -5.90 -13.00
C GLY A 283 23.63 -6.27 -13.80
N ASP A 284 23.64 -5.90 -15.08
CA ASP A 284 22.50 -6.03 -16.01
C ASP A 284 21.93 -7.45 -16.06
N SER A 285 22.81 -8.43 -15.97
CA SER A 285 22.41 -9.83 -16.08
C SER A 285 21.71 -10.36 -14.81
N PHE A 286 21.90 -9.71 -13.66
CA PHE A 286 21.12 -9.97 -12.44
C PHE A 286 19.73 -9.32 -12.57
N VAL A 287 19.68 -8.05 -12.99
CA VAL A 287 18.42 -7.33 -13.24
C VAL A 287 17.56 -8.07 -14.28
N ALA A 288 18.15 -8.51 -15.40
CA ALA A 288 17.45 -9.29 -16.42
C ALA A 288 16.84 -10.60 -15.87
N GLN A 289 17.44 -11.21 -14.84
CA GLN A 289 16.85 -12.37 -14.18
C GLN A 289 15.63 -11.97 -13.34
N LEU A 290 15.69 -10.84 -12.64
CA LEU A 290 14.53 -10.31 -11.89
C LEU A 290 13.35 -10.06 -12.82
N ASN A 291 13.58 -9.47 -13.99
CA ASN A 291 12.56 -9.27 -15.02
C ASN A 291 11.94 -10.60 -15.49
N VAL A 292 12.75 -11.65 -15.65
CA VAL A 292 12.22 -12.99 -15.98
C VAL A 292 11.36 -13.57 -14.85
N ILE A 293 11.62 -13.22 -13.59
CA ILE A 293 10.90 -13.70 -12.40
C ILE A 293 9.62 -12.90 -12.15
N ALA A 294 9.67 -11.59 -12.28
CA ALA A 294 8.57 -10.67 -12.01
C ALA A 294 7.43 -10.80 -13.04
N SER A 295 6.29 -10.18 -12.74
CA SER A 295 5.20 -9.99 -13.69
C SER A 295 5.44 -8.77 -14.57
N ASP A 296 4.79 -8.72 -15.73
CA ASP A 296 4.85 -7.56 -16.61
C ASP A 296 3.84 -6.48 -16.15
N PRO A 297 4.15 -5.18 -16.33
CA PRO A 297 5.42 -4.67 -16.84
C PRO A 297 6.52 -4.64 -15.77
N ASP A 298 7.78 -4.81 -16.19
CA ASP A 298 8.94 -4.82 -15.28
C ASP A 298 9.05 -3.57 -14.40
N GLU A 299 8.68 -2.39 -14.93
CA GLU A 299 8.76 -1.11 -14.23
C GLU A 299 7.86 -1.02 -12.98
N ASP A 300 6.81 -1.83 -12.92
CA ASP A 300 5.89 -1.92 -11.79
C ASP A 300 6.21 -3.11 -10.85
N HIS A 301 7.03 -4.08 -11.28
CA HIS A 301 7.19 -5.34 -10.55
C HIS A 301 8.63 -5.69 -10.16
N VAL A 302 9.62 -4.96 -10.68
CA VAL A 302 11.03 -5.16 -10.38
C VAL A 302 11.56 -4.00 -9.56
N PHE A 303 11.96 -4.29 -8.33
CA PHE A 303 12.58 -3.35 -7.42
C PHE A 303 14.01 -3.78 -7.16
N HIS A 304 14.95 -2.89 -7.46
CA HIS A 304 16.36 -3.23 -7.43
C HIS A 304 17.16 -2.15 -6.72
N VAL A 305 18.05 -2.58 -5.84
CA VAL A 305 19.04 -1.72 -5.16
C VAL A 305 20.41 -2.37 -5.22
N GLU A 306 21.47 -1.57 -5.14
CA GLU A 306 22.84 -2.10 -5.15
C GLU A 306 23.30 -2.61 -3.79
N HIS A 307 22.72 -2.10 -2.71
CA HIS A 307 23.14 -2.39 -1.34
C HIS A 307 21.98 -2.72 -0.41
N PHE A 308 22.21 -3.67 0.51
CA PHE A 308 21.21 -4.08 1.50
C PHE A 308 20.70 -2.94 2.38
N SER A 309 21.54 -1.93 2.66
CA SER A 309 21.15 -0.73 3.42
C SER A 309 20.01 0.06 2.77
N GLN A 310 19.75 -0.15 1.47
CA GLN A 310 18.72 0.55 0.71
C GLN A 310 17.43 -0.26 0.56
N ILE A 311 17.42 -1.57 0.86
CA ILE A 311 16.29 -2.43 0.52
C ILE A 311 14.99 -1.96 1.17
N GLU A 312 15.05 -1.52 2.43
CA GLU A 312 13.87 -1.04 3.14
C GLU A 312 13.20 0.16 2.46
N SER A 313 13.97 0.98 1.74
CA SER A 313 13.43 2.14 1.00
C SER A 313 12.48 1.73 -0.14
N THR A 314 12.58 0.48 -0.62
CA THR A 314 11.72 -0.05 -1.68
C THR A 314 10.34 -0.51 -1.16
N THR A 315 10.19 -0.73 0.15
CA THR A 315 8.96 -1.27 0.76
C THR A 315 7.71 -0.50 0.35
N GLY A 316 7.76 0.83 0.43
CA GLY A 316 6.61 1.67 0.09
C GLY A 316 6.29 1.65 -1.40
N ALA A 317 7.29 1.50 -2.28
CA ALA A 317 7.04 1.41 -3.71
C ALA A 317 6.39 0.06 -4.06
N VAL A 318 6.86 -1.03 -3.47
CA VAL A 318 6.26 -2.37 -3.62
C VAL A 318 4.82 -2.38 -3.09
N GLU A 319 4.57 -1.75 -1.94
CA GLU A 319 3.23 -1.55 -1.41
C GLU A 319 2.34 -0.81 -2.40
N ASP A 320 2.78 0.35 -2.89
CA ASP A 320 2.00 1.19 -3.82
C ASP A 320 1.52 0.36 -5.03
N GLU A 321 2.40 -0.45 -5.63
CA GLU A 321 2.08 -1.31 -6.77
C GLU A 321 1.08 -2.43 -6.41
N ILE A 322 1.29 -3.11 -5.27
CA ILE A 322 0.33 -4.12 -4.79
C ILE A 322 -1.08 -3.53 -4.63
N CYS A 323 -1.19 -2.25 -4.25
CA CYS A 323 -2.46 -1.58 -4.00
C CYS A 323 -3.18 -1.11 -5.27
N LYS A 324 -2.46 -0.83 -6.38
CA LYS A 324 -3.05 -0.29 -7.63
C LYS A 324 -4.17 -1.16 -8.20
N ASP A 325 -4.04 -2.48 -8.06
CA ASP A 325 -4.88 -3.45 -8.76
C ASP A 325 -6.30 -3.66 -8.16
N THR A 326 -6.70 -2.79 -7.23
CA THR A 326 -8.04 -2.81 -6.62
C THR A 326 -9.00 -1.74 -7.11
N VAL A 327 -8.50 -0.72 -7.80
CA VAL A 327 -9.34 0.41 -8.26
C VAL A 327 -10.14 0.05 -9.51
N HIS A 328 -9.67 -0.90 -10.34
CA HIS A 328 -10.37 -1.27 -11.58
C HIS A 328 -11.50 -2.30 -11.40
N ARG A 329 -11.48 -3.12 -10.34
CA ARG A 329 -12.50 -4.18 -10.16
C ARG A 329 -13.85 -3.68 -9.65
N THR A 330 -13.91 -2.48 -9.06
CA THR A 330 -15.16 -1.86 -8.59
C THR A 330 -15.92 -1.10 -9.67
N GLN A 331 -15.28 -0.72 -10.78
CA GLN A 331 -15.94 0.03 -11.87
C GLN A 331 -16.64 -0.89 -12.90
N GLU A 332 -16.29 -2.17 -12.98
CA GLU A 332 -16.94 -3.10 -13.92
C GLU A 332 -18.21 -3.77 -13.35
N GLY A 333 -18.47 -3.64 -12.05
CA GLY A 333 -19.66 -4.20 -11.38
C GLY A 333 -20.91 -3.33 -11.42
N HIS A 334 -20.88 -2.16 -12.08
CA HIS A 334 -22.01 -1.21 -12.11
C HIS A 334 -22.25 -0.59 -13.49
N ARG A 335 -22.12 -1.37 -14.56
CA ARG A 335 -22.82 -1.03 -15.82
C ARG A 335 -24.23 -1.60 -15.75
N THR A 336 -25.19 -0.72 -15.46
CA THR A 336 -26.58 -0.91 -15.87
C THR A 336 -26.62 -1.22 -17.37
N PRO A 337 -27.54 -2.08 -17.85
CA PRO A 337 -27.66 -2.33 -19.28
C PRO A 337 -28.05 -1.02 -19.95
N ASP A 338 -27.18 -0.56 -20.85
CA ASP A 338 -27.43 0.61 -21.67
C ASP A 338 -28.65 0.33 -22.56
N ILE A 339 -29.75 1.06 -22.32
CA ILE A 339 -30.97 1.00 -23.12
C ILE A 339 -30.74 1.87 -24.35
N GLU A 340 -29.80 1.48 -25.22
CA GLU A 340 -29.59 2.11 -26.53
C GLU A 340 -29.35 1.10 -27.66
N HIS A 341 -29.85 -0.13 -27.49
CA HIS A 341 -29.94 -1.11 -28.58
C HIS A 341 -31.37 -1.61 -28.82
N ARG A 342 -32.29 -0.65 -29.00
CA ARG A 342 -33.65 -0.95 -29.47
C ARG A 342 -34.19 0.07 -30.49
N THR A 343 -33.40 0.39 -31.50
CA THR A 343 -33.92 1.13 -32.68
C THR A 343 -33.38 0.64 -34.03
N LYS A 344 -32.59 -0.43 -34.10
CA LYS A 344 -32.08 -0.99 -35.38
C LYS A 344 -32.77 -2.27 -35.89
N TYR A 345 -33.91 -2.64 -35.30
CA TYR A 345 -34.68 -3.82 -35.75
C TYR A 345 -36.08 -3.51 -36.31
N PHE A 346 -36.40 -2.23 -36.59
CA PHE A 346 -37.72 -1.85 -37.13
C PHE A 346 -37.71 -1.17 -38.51
N GLU A 347 -36.57 -1.15 -39.23
CA GLU A 347 -36.50 -0.58 -40.60
C GLU A 347 -35.95 -1.57 -41.65
N HIS A 348 -36.12 -2.88 -41.44
CA HIS A 348 -35.82 -3.88 -42.46
C HIS A 348 -36.96 -4.89 -42.69
N ARG A 349 -38.20 -4.41 -42.61
CA ARG A 349 -39.41 -5.14 -43.01
C ARG A 349 -40.49 -4.24 -43.63
N ILE A 350 -40.09 -3.32 -44.49
CA ILE A 350 -40.98 -2.72 -45.50
C ILE A 350 -40.18 -2.57 -46.80
N SER A 351 -39.83 -3.69 -47.45
CA SER A 351 -39.36 -3.65 -48.84
C SER A 351 -39.61 -4.95 -49.62
N ASP A 352 -40.50 -5.83 -49.14
CA ASP A 352 -40.70 -7.15 -49.76
C ASP A 352 -42.19 -7.47 -50.02
N THR A 353 -42.91 -6.46 -50.52
CA THR A 353 -44.19 -6.66 -51.21
C THR A 353 -44.21 -5.81 -52.48
N GLY A 354 -43.62 -6.35 -53.55
CA GLY A 354 -43.70 -5.73 -54.87
C GLY A 354 -43.00 -6.54 -55.95
N GLN A 355 -43.80 -7.13 -56.85
CA GLN A 355 -43.43 -7.65 -58.18
C GLN A 355 -42.88 -9.08 -58.29
N ARG A 356 -43.82 -10.03 -58.39
CA ARG A 356 -43.80 -11.04 -59.46
C ARG A 356 -45.09 -10.90 -60.28
N THR A 357 -44.92 -10.47 -61.53
CA THR A 357 -45.66 -10.96 -62.71
C THR A 357 -44.65 -11.62 -63.60
#